data_AF-A0A2P8AS94-F1
#
_entry.id   AF-A0A2P8AS94-F1
#
_cell.length_a   1.000
_cell.length_b   1.000
_cell.length_c   1.000
_cell.angle_alpha   90.00
_cell.angle_beta   90.00
_cell.angle_gamma   90.00
#
_symmetry.space_group_name_H-M   'P 1'
#
loop_
_entity.id
_entity.type
_entity.pdbx_description
1 polymer ?
#
loop_
_entity_poly.entity_id
_entity_poly.type
_entity_poly.pdbx_seq_one_letter_code
_entity_poly.pdbx_strand_id
1 'polypeptide(L)'
;MVATTGGLLPLTGPAHVVEFAPPRNIAIGEETPWGIAAPLAALAPGTTTARYAREEVPADPSAGTAGRPLVLVVRDLHRHDWMRDAVSRALATRPDAVVVELGVPELVTGAVHVATHGATRATAVAAAELLAGAR
;
A
#
# COMPACT_ATOMS: atom_id res chain seq x y z
N MET A 1 3.45 15.87 6.19
CA MET A 1 4.31 15.47 7.32
C MET A 1 4.31 13.94 7.35
N VAL A 2 5.47 13.29 7.13
CA VAL A 2 5.57 11.82 7.16
C VAL A 2 5.81 11.41 8.61
N ALA A 3 4.91 10.62 9.20
CA ALA A 3 5.10 10.06 10.54
C ALA A 3 5.74 8.68 10.41
N THR A 4 7.07 8.61 10.56
CA THR A 4 7.83 7.34 10.58
C THR A 4 8.24 7.02 12.01
N THR A 5 7.62 6.01 12.61
CA THR A 5 8.07 5.45 13.90
C THR A 5 8.74 4.10 13.62
N GLY A 6 10.06 4.05 13.73
CA GLY A 6 10.85 2.80 13.64
C GLY A 6 11.59 2.60 12.31
N GLY A 7 12.77 1.97 12.37
CA GLY A 7 13.69 1.70 11.26
C GLY A 7 13.21 0.66 10.25
N LEU A 8 11.93 0.69 9.90
CA LEU A 8 11.28 -0.17 8.90
C LEU A 8 11.38 0.40 7.47
N LEU A 9 11.85 1.64 7.32
CA LEU A 9 12.18 2.27 6.05
C LEU A 9 13.66 2.71 6.03
N PRO A 10 14.33 2.64 4.87
CA PRO A 10 13.82 2.10 3.60
C PRO A 10 13.62 0.58 3.66
N LEU A 11 12.81 0.04 2.74
CA LEU A 11 12.58 -1.40 2.63
C LEU A 11 13.90 -2.10 2.32
N THR A 12 14.13 -3.25 2.95
CA THR A 12 15.40 -4.00 2.84
C THR A 12 15.53 -4.79 1.53
N GLY A 13 14.54 -4.73 0.65
CA GLY A 13 14.54 -5.43 -0.64
C GLY A 13 13.20 -5.33 -1.37
N PRO A 14 13.01 -6.13 -2.44
CA PRO A 14 11.79 -6.10 -3.25
C PRO A 14 10.54 -6.46 -2.43
N ALA A 15 9.52 -5.61 -2.47
CA ALA A 15 8.33 -5.76 -1.65
C ALA A 15 7.29 -6.70 -2.25
N HIS A 16 6.41 -7.25 -1.41
CA HIS A 16 5.09 -7.68 -1.86
C HIS A 16 4.10 -6.54 -1.59
N VAL A 17 3.47 -6.04 -2.63
CA VAL A 17 2.51 -4.91 -2.56
C VAL A 17 1.10 -5.46 -2.66
N VAL A 18 0.27 -5.15 -1.68
CA VAL A 18 -1.16 -5.50 -1.67
C VAL A 18 -1.96 -4.22 -1.86
N GLU A 19 -2.68 -4.11 -2.96
CA GLU A 19 -3.49 -2.95 -3.27
C GLU A 19 -4.99 -3.24 -3.07
N PHE A 20 -5.61 -2.52 -2.14
CA PHE A 20 -7.05 -2.64 -1.89
C PHE A 20 -7.79 -1.63 -2.77
N ALA A 21 -8.46 -2.13 -3.81
CA ALA A 21 -9.11 -1.30 -4.82
C ALA A 21 -10.61 -1.12 -4.50
N PRO A 22 -11.04 0.04 -3.96
CA PRO A 22 -12.47 0.34 -3.86
C PRO A 22 -13.09 0.50 -5.26
N PRO A 23 -14.42 0.35 -5.40
CA PRO A 23 -15.10 0.43 -6.69
C PRO A 23 -14.76 1.71 -7.45
N ARG A 24 -14.37 1.56 -8.72
CA ARG A 24 -14.10 2.68 -9.63
C ARG A 24 -15.38 3.47 -9.92
N ASN A 25 -15.25 4.80 -10.05
CA ASN A 25 -16.29 5.61 -10.69
C ASN A 25 -16.19 5.44 -12.22
N ILE A 26 -17.32 5.58 -12.93
CA ILE A 26 -17.50 5.42 -14.39
C ILE A 26 -16.50 6.27 -15.20
N ALA A 27 -15.95 7.34 -14.62
CA ALA A 27 -14.95 8.21 -15.23
C ALA A 27 -13.51 7.63 -15.29
N ILE A 28 -13.26 6.44 -14.74
CA ILE A 28 -11.94 5.81 -14.70
C ILE A 28 -11.96 4.54 -15.55
N GLY A 29 -11.38 4.63 -16.75
CA GLY A 29 -11.12 3.47 -17.61
C GLY A 29 -10.08 2.53 -17.00
N GLU A 30 -10.14 1.25 -17.38
CA GLU A 30 -9.30 0.17 -16.83
C GLU A 30 -7.78 0.40 -16.99
N GLU A 31 -7.39 1.26 -17.93
CA GLU A 31 -6.01 1.52 -18.33
C GLU A 31 -5.29 2.59 -17.49
N THR A 32 -5.96 3.25 -16.54
CA THR A 32 -5.30 4.29 -15.73
C THR A 32 -4.36 3.64 -14.71
N PRO A 33 -3.02 3.84 -14.80
CA PRO A 33 -2.10 3.29 -13.81
C PRO A 33 -2.44 3.86 -12.44
N TRP A 34 -2.76 2.98 -11.49
CA TRP A 34 -3.11 3.31 -10.11
C TRP A 34 -2.19 2.57 -9.15
N GLY A 35 -2.02 3.15 -7.96
CA GLY A 35 -1.20 2.56 -6.90
C GLY A 35 0.29 2.92 -6.99
N ILE A 36 1.09 2.25 -6.17
CA ILE A 36 2.54 2.47 -6.07
C ILE A 36 3.36 1.26 -6.55
N ALA A 37 2.69 0.16 -6.90
CA ALA A 37 3.34 -1.08 -7.32
C ALA A 37 4.31 -0.88 -8.49
N ALA A 38 3.85 -0.24 -9.58
CA ALA A 38 4.66 -0.01 -10.77
C ALA A 38 5.90 0.88 -10.51
N PRO A 39 5.79 2.07 -9.89
CA PRO A 39 6.97 2.87 -9.58
C PRO A 39 7.90 2.18 -8.57
N LEU A 40 7.37 1.43 -7.59
CA LEU A 40 8.20 0.67 -6.67
C LEU A 40 8.95 -0.48 -7.35
N ALA A 41 8.31 -1.18 -8.29
CA ALA A 41 8.96 -2.25 -9.05
C ALA A 41 10.09 -1.75 -9.96
N ALA A 42 10.03 -0.49 -10.41
CA ALA A 42 11.11 0.15 -11.16
C ALA A 42 12.34 0.42 -10.28
N LEU A 43 12.15 0.72 -8.99
CA LEU A 43 13.23 0.99 -8.04
C LEU A 43 13.74 -0.28 -7.34
N ALA A 44 12.86 -1.26 -7.12
CA ALA A 44 13.17 -2.53 -6.48
C ALA A 44 12.69 -3.70 -7.37
N PRO A 45 13.47 -4.08 -8.39
CA PRO A 45 13.14 -5.18 -9.30
C PRO A 45 12.84 -6.48 -8.55
N GLY A 46 11.80 -7.18 -8.99
CA GLY A 46 11.28 -8.37 -8.31
C GLY A 46 10.09 -8.09 -7.39
N THR A 47 9.74 -6.82 -7.13
CA THR A 47 8.51 -6.42 -6.43
C THR A 47 7.29 -7.11 -7.04
N THR A 48 6.51 -7.78 -6.21
CA THR A 48 5.28 -8.47 -6.64
C THR A 48 4.06 -7.69 -6.19
N THR A 49 2.93 -7.92 -6.84
CA THR A 49 1.68 -7.19 -6.53
C THR A 49 0.50 -8.13 -6.51
N ALA A 50 -0.36 -7.97 -5.51
CA ALA A 50 -1.70 -8.51 -5.47
C ALA A 50 -2.69 -7.34 -5.37
N ARG A 51 -3.83 -7.43 -6.06
CA ARG A 51 -4.88 -6.42 -6.02
C ARG A 51 -6.20 -7.10 -5.68
N TYR A 52 -6.93 -6.53 -4.74
CA TYR A 52 -8.20 -7.07 -4.28
C TYR A 52 -9.30 -6.02 -4.30
N ALA A 53 -10.41 -6.31 -4.97
CA ALA A 53 -11.69 -5.69 -4.67
C ALA A 53 -12.29 -6.32 -3.40
N ARG A 54 -13.35 -5.71 -2.86
CA ARG A 54 -13.98 -6.12 -1.59
C ARG A 54 -14.31 -7.61 -1.54
N GLU A 55 -14.87 -8.15 -2.61
CA GLU A 55 -15.36 -9.53 -2.69
C GLU A 55 -14.22 -10.55 -2.90
N GLU A 56 -13.02 -10.07 -3.25
CA GLU A 56 -11.86 -10.89 -3.61
C GLU A 56 -10.80 -10.91 -2.49
N VAL A 57 -10.98 -10.12 -1.43
CA VAL A 57 -10.01 -10.04 -0.34
C VAL A 57 -9.91 -11.40 0.35
N PRO A 58 -8.72 -12.03 0.40
CA PRO A 58 -8.54 -13.28 1.10
C PRO A 58 -8.66 -13.11 2.62
N ALA A 59 -8.83 -14.23 3.33
CA ALA A 59 -8.81 -14.24 4.80
C ALA A 59 -7.51 -13.64 5.36
N ASP A 60 -6.37 -13.99 4.75
CA ASP A 60 -5.05 -13.44 5.04
C ASP A 60 -4.50 -12.65 3.83
N PRO A 61 -4.60 -11.30 3.83
CA PRO A 61 -4.01 -10.47 2.78
C PRO A 61 -2.48 -10.43 2.79
N SER A 62 -1.82 -10.90 3.86
CA SER A 62 -0.35 -10.94 3.94
C SER A 62 0.26 -12.21 3.32
N ALA A 63 -0.59 -13.18 2.96
CA ALA A 63 -0.18 -14.41 2.30
C ALA A 63 0.56 -14.11 0.98
N GLY A 64 1.55 -14.93 0.64
CA GLY A 64 2.36 -14.73 -0.57
C GLY A 64 3.55 -13.78 -0.41
N THR A 65 3.75 -13.18 0.77
CA THR A 65 4.90 -12.31 1.01
C THR A 65 6.25 -13.06 0.98
N ALA A 66 6.29 -14.37 1.23
CA ALA A 66 7.50 -15.21 1.17
C ALA A 66 8.73 -14.60 1.90
N GLY A 67 8.50 -14.00 3.07
CA GLY A 67 9.56 -13.36 3.89
C GLY A 67 9.99 -11.96 3.44
N ARG A 68 9.34 -11.39 2.42
CA ARG A 68 9.65 -10.07 1.87
C ARG A 68 9.03 -8.94 2.72
N PRO A 69 9.45 -7.68 2.51
CA PRO A 69 8.71 -6.54 3.04
C PRO A 69 7.28 -6.52 2.48
N LEU A 70 6.30 -6.22 3.33
CA LEU A 70 4.88 -6.11 2.94
C LEU A 70 4.46 -4.65 2.91
N VAL A 71 3.82 -4.23 1.82
CA VAL A 71 3.26 -2.89 1.67
C VAL A 71 1.77 -2.99 1.40
N LEU A 72 0.95 -2.38 2.24
CA LEU A 72 -0.50 -2.35 2.15
C LEU A 72 -0.94 -0.98 1.59
N VAL A 73 -1.44 -0.96 0.37
CA VAL A 73 -1.87 0.27 -0.32
C VAL A 73 -3.37 0.41 -0.20
N VAL A 74 -3.79 1.52 0.40
CA VAL A 74 -5.18 1.84 0.71
C VAL A 74 -5.57 3.18 0.09
N ARG A 75 -6.87 3.40 -0.05
CA ARG A 75 -7.42 4.71 -0.42
C ARG A 75 -8.65 4.99 0.41
N ASP A 76 -8.63 6.13 1.08
CA ASP A 76 -9.70 6.60 1.95
C ASP A 76 -10.07 5.50 2.96
N LEU A 77 -9.08 4.95 3.67
CA LEU A 77 -9.26 3.82 4.60
C LEU A 77 -10.36 4.10 5.63
N HIS A 78 -10.54 5.37 6.01
CA HIS A 78 -11.60 5.86 6.90
C HIS A 78 -13.03 5.72 6.32
N ARG A 79 -13.23 5.41 5.04
CA ARG A 79 -14.55 5.25 4.40
C ARG A 79 -14.95 3.80 4.16
N HIS A 80 -14.04 2.85 4.33
CA HIS A 80 -14.23 1.47 3.88
C HIS A 80 -13.97 0.46 5.01
N ASP A 81 -15.02 0.04 5.71
CA ASP A 81 -14.93 -0.97 6.79
C ASP A 81 -14.26 -2.26 6.33
N TRP A 82 -14.62 -2.78 5.17
CA TRP A 82 -14.02 -4.00 4.62
C TRP A 82 -12.49 -3.88 4.45
N MET A 83 -12.02 -2.68 4.08
CA MET A 83 -10.61 -2.40 3.88
C MET A 83 -9.89 -2.25 5.23
N ARG A 84 -10.53 -1.59 6.21
CA ARG A 84 -10.05 -1.54 7.59
C ARG A 84 -9.87 -2.94 8.18
N ASP A 85 -10.85 -3.80 7.99
CA ASP A 85 -10.81 -5.16 8.50
C ASP A 85 -9.68 -5.95 7.83
N ALA A 86 -9.51 -5.81 6.52
CA ALA A 86 -8.44 -6.47 5.77
C ALA A 86 -7.05 -6.01 6.23
N VAL A 87 -6.84 -4.69 6.35
CA VAL A 87 -5.59 -4.11 6.84
C VAL A 87 -5.32 -4.57 8.28
N SER A 88 -6.34 -4.60 9.13
CA SER A 88 -6.20 -5.05 10.52
C SER A 88 -5.78 -6.52 10.61
N ARG A 89 -6.37 -7.40 9.78
CA ARG A 89 -5.94 -8.81 9.69
C ARG A 89 -4.50 -8.94 9.19
N ALA A 90 -4.11 -8.19 8.16
CA ALA A 90 -2.75 -8.22 7.64
C ALA A 90 -1.73 -7.73 8.69
N LEU A 91 -2.03 -6.63 9.39
CA LEU A 91 -1.16 -6.08 10.44
C LEU A 91 -1.07 -6.97 11.68
N ALA A 92 -2.11 -7.74 11.99
CA ALA A 92 -2.05 -8.73 13.07
C ALA A 92 -1.02 -9.83 12.79
N THR A 93 -0.87 -10.24 11.52
CA THR A 93 0.13 -11.23 11.09
C THR A 93 1.50 -10.60 10.81
N ARG A 94 1.50 -9.38 10.26
CA ARG A 94 2.69 -8.63 9.81
C ARG A 94 2.69 -7.22 10.42
N PRO A 95 3.02 -7.09 11.71
CA PRO A 95 3.06 -5.79 12.39
C PRO A 95 4.14 -4.85 11.84
N ASP A 96 5.10 -5.41 11.08
CA ASP A 96 6.16 -4.70 10.35
C ASP A 96 5.71 -4.17 8.98
N ALA A 97 4.49 -4.46 8.53
CA ALA A 97 4.01 -4.00 7.23
C ALA A 97 3.86 -2.47 7.18
N VAL A 98 4.16 -1.89 6.02
CA VAL A 98 4.01 -0.45 5.77
C VAL A 98 2.66 -0.18 5.13
N VAL A 99 1.88 0.73 5.71
CA VAL A 99 0.61 1.18 5.14
C VAL A 99 0.85 2.43 4.29
N VAL A 100 0.33 2.47 3.06
CA VAL A 100 0.40 3.61 2.15
C VAL A 100 -1.01 4.07 1.81
N GLU A 101 -1.39 5.24 2.31
CA GLU A 101 -2.71 5.86 2.12
C GLU A 101 -2.67 6.88 0.98
N LEU A 102 -3.46 6.60 -0.06
CA LEU A 102 -3.53 7.41 -1.28
C LEU A 102 -4.61 8.49 -1.27
N GLY A 103 -5.57 8.40 -0.36
CA GLY A 103 -6.68 9.31 -0.16
C GLY A 103 -6.49 10.23 1.04
N VAL A 104 -7.57 10.47 1.78
CA VAL A 104 -7.56 11.32 2.98
C VAL A 104 -7.14 10.50 4.21
N PRO A 105 -6.04 10.87 4.90
CA PRO A 105 -5.49 10.10 6.04
C PRO A 105 -6.20 10.42 7.37
N GLU A 106 -7.53 10.36 7.40
CA GLU A 106 -8.32 10.50 8.65
C GLU A 106 -8.12 9.31 9.61
N LEU A 107 -7.63 8.18 9.10
CA LEU A 107 -7.30 6.98 9.89
C LEU A 107 -5.85 6.56 9.64
N VAL A 108 -5.02 6.71 10.66
CA VAL A 108 -3.62 6.27 10.69
C VAL A 108 -3.51 4.95 11.45
N THR A 109 -2.78 3.98 10.91
CA THR A 109 -2.65 2.63 11.48
C THR A 109 -1.34 1.96 11.08
N GLY A 110 -0.95 0.91 11.80
CA GLY A 110 0.32 0.19 11.63
C GLY A 110 1.51 0.92 12.27
N ALA A 111 2.67 0.26 12.27
CA ALA A 111 3.91 0.87 12.77
C ALA A 111 4.41 2.02 11.87
N VAL A 112 4.20 1.89 10.56
CA VAL A 112 4.51 2.92 9.56
C VAL A 112 3.29 3.18 8.68
N HIS A 113 2.91 4.45 8.58
CA HIS A 113 1.82 4.91 7.75
C HIS A 113 2.26 6.11 6.90
N VAL A 114 2.30 5.93 5.59
CA VAL A 114 2.68 6.96 4.61
C VAL A 114 1.43 7.49 3.94
N ALA A 115 1.10 8.76 4.18
CA ALA A 115 -0.03 9.42 3.53
C ALA A 115 0.44 10.26 2.34
N THR A 116 -0.02 9.94 1.13
CA THR A 116 0.36 10.65 -0.10
C THR A 116 -0.56 11.81 -0.44
N HIS A 117 -1.70 11.95 0.25
CA HIS A 117 -2.71 13.00 0.06
C HIS A 117 -3.24 13.10 -1.38
N GLY A 118 -3.21 11.99 -2.11
CA GLY A 118 -3.64 11.91 -3.50
C GLY A 118 -3.02 10.73 -4.24
N ALA A 119 -3.76 10.19 -5.21
CA ALA A 119 -3.37 9.03 -6.02
C ALA A 119 -2.80 9.43 -7.39
N THR A 120 -2.04 10.53 -7.46
CA THR A 120 -1.41 10.98 -8.71
C THR A 120 -0.17 10.14 -9.02
N ARG A 121 0.27 10.15 -10.28
CA ARG A 121 1.54 9.52 -10.66
C ARG A 121 2.73 10.09 -9.87
N ALA A 122 2.79 11.41 -9.68
CA ALA A 122 3.88 12.07 -8.97
C ALA A 122 3.95 11.63 -7.49
N THR A 123 2.80 11.59 -6.82
CA THR A 123 2.73 11.14 -5.42
C THR A 123 3.02 9.64 -5.29
N ALA A 124 2.65 8.84 -6.29
CA ALA A 124 3.01 7.42 -6.32
C ALA A 124 4.52 7.18 -6.49
N VAL A 125 5.19 7.96 -7.34
CA VAL A 125 6.65 7.93 -7.50
C VAL A 125 7.34 8.36 -6.20
N ALA A 126 6.93 9.48 -5.61
CA ALA A 126 7.51 9.97 -4.36
C ALA A 126 7.35 8.97 -3.20
N ALA A 127 6.19 8.29 -3.11
CA ALA A 127 6.00 7.22 -2.14
C ALA A 127 6.93 6.03 -2.40
N ALA A 128 7.08 5.60 -3.67
CA ALA A 128 8.00 4.53 -4.02
C ALA A 128 9.47 4.88 -3.72
N GLU A 129 9.90 6.12 -3.98
CA GLU A 129 11.23 6.63 -3.65
C GLU A 129 11.47 6.60 -2.14
N LEU A 130 10.52 7.09 -1.35
CA LEU A 130 10.56 7.02 0.12
C LEU A 130 10.70 5.57 0.62
N LEU A 131 9.92 4.65 0.04
CA LEU A 131 9.96 3.23 0.41
C LEU A 131 11.30 2.58 0.03
N ALA A 132 11.85 2.92 -1.14
CA ALA A 132 13.11 2.36 -1.63
C ALA A 132 14.36 3.06 -1.06
N GLY A 133 14.21 4.21 -0.38
CA GLY A 133 15.33 5.05 0.04
C GLY A 133 16.03 5.74 -1.14
N ALA A 134 15.34 5.89 -2.27
CA ALA A 134 15.80 6.65 -3.42
C ALA A 134 15.45 8.13 -3.25
N ARG A 135 16.19 9.02 -3.92
CA ARG A 135 16.02 10.48 -3.87
C ARG A 135 15.71 11.04 -5.24
#